data_AF-A0A817S4M2-F1
#
_entry.id   AF-A0A817S4M2-F1
#
_cell.length_a   1.000
_cell.length_b   1.000
_cell.length_c   1.000
_cell.angle_alpha   90.00
_cell.angle_beta   90.00
_cell.angle_gamma   90.00
#
_symmetry.space_group_name_H-M   'P 1'
#
loop_
_entity.id
_entity.type
_entity.pdbx_description
1 polymer ?
#
loop_
_entity_poly.entity_id
_entity_poly.type
_entity_poly.pdbx_seq_one_letter_code
_entity_poly.pdbx_strand_id
1 'polypeptide(L)'
;MILLYFDFFLDAFLGLAASFTRILNSCIITIIYMARLDYSPLGRQLEYRDAGFCAYLGFIKMEAIHRNPIMLAFSSILLVHQHTKQNKSSAKVRQKWRLAILLIHNPSLIILRKAVLTRNKGNLALLQTMKTSGFEHSTNENSLKAMLHCEYIGHGYITSNNSDNIFSKL
;
A
#
# COMPACT_ATOMS: atom_id res chain seq x y z
N MET A 1 56.86 16.26 -29.75
CA MET A 1 56.07 17.49 -29.58
C MET A 1 54.88 17.54 -30.54
N ILE A 2 55.07 17.40 -31.86
CA ILE A 2 53.95 17.46 -32.84
C ILE A 2 52.92 16.32 -32.68
N LEU A 3 53.38 15.09 -32.39
CA LEU A 3 52.49 13.93 -32.19
C LEU A 3 51.65 14.05 -30.92
N LEU A 4 52.21 14.59 -29.83
CA LEU A 4 51.47 14.83 -28.59
C LEU A 4 50.33 15.85 -28.77
N TYR A 5 50.54 16.85 -29.63
CA TYR A 5 49.50 17.81 -29.98
C TYR A 5 48.38 17.16 -30.80
N PHE A 6 48.74 16.24 -31.71
CA PHE A 6 47.78 15.49 -32.50
C PHE A 6 46.99 14.47 -31.65
N ASP A 7 47.64 13.78 -30.73
CA ASP A 7 47.00 12.84 -29.80
C ASP A 7 45.99 13.55 -28.89
N PHE A 8 46.32 14.74 -28.37
CA PHE A 8 45.39 15.55 -27.57
C PHE A 8 44.11 15.91 -28.36
N PHE A 9 44.27 16.25 -29.65
CA PHE A 9 43.15 16.54 -30.52
C PHE A 9 42.30 15.28 -30.79
N LEU A 10 42.92 14.15 -31.07
CA LEU A 10 42.20 12.88 -31.27
C LEU A 10 41.43 12.45 -30.02
N ASP A 11 42.02 12.60 -28.84
CA ASP A 11 41.39 12.21 -27.57
C ASP A 11 40.14 13.07 -27.27
N ALA A 12 40.16 14.36 -27.66
CA ALA A 12 38.98 15.22 -27.60
C ALA A 12 37.85 14.75 -28.54
N PHE A 13 38.20 14.31 -29.77
CA PHE A 13 37.23 13.74 -30.71
C PHE A 13 36.69 12.39 -30.23
N LEU A 14 37.54 11.53 -29.67
CA LEU A 14 37.15 10.26 -29.05
C LEU A 14 36.20 10.48 -27.87
N GLY A 15 36.48 11.47 -27.02
CA GLY A 15 35.59 11.86 -25.91
C GLY A 15 34.22 12.35 -26.38
N LEU A 16 34.18 13.12 -27.48
CA LEU A 16 32.93 13.56 -28.10
C LEU A 16 32.15 12.37 -28.68
N ALA A 17 32.83 11.49 -29.42
CA ALA A 17 32.23 10.28 -29.98
C ALA A 17 31.69 9.35 -28.88
N ALA A 18 32.43 9.16 -27.79
CA ALA A 18 32.00 8.37 -26.64
C ALA A 18 30.79 8.98 -25.92
N SER A 19 30.72 10.31 -25.84
CA SER A 19 29.56 11.01 -25.27
C SER A 19 28.31 10.82 -26.12
N PHE A 20 28.47 10.88 -27.46
CA PHE A 20 27.38 10.62 -28.40
C PHE A 20 26.87 9.19 -28.32
N THR A 21 27.76 8.19 -28.30
CA THR A 21 27.36 6.78 -28.18
C THR A 21 26.68 6.50 -26.83
N ARG A 22 27.13 7.14 -25.74
CA ARG A 22 26.46 7.06 -24.43
C ARG A 22 25.03 7.60 -24.49
N ILE A 23 24.83 8.77 -25.10
CA ILE A 23 23.50 9.38 -25.24
C ILE A 23 22.59 8.49 -26.10
N LEU A 24 23.07 8.02 -27.25
CA LEU A 24 22.31 7.13 -28.14
C LEU A 24 21.88 5.84 -27.43
N ASN A 25 22.81 5.17 -26.75
CA ASN A 25 22.51 3.95 -25.99
C ASN A 25 21.47 4.23 -24.89
N SER A 26 21.62 5.33 -24.13
CA SER A 26 20.66 5.70 -23.10
C SER A 26 19.26 5.96 -23.67
N CYS A 27 19.14 6.64 -24.82
CA CYS A 27 17.87 6.89 -25.46
C CYS A 27 17.19 5.59 -25.92
N ILE A 28 17.93 4.67 -26.57
CA ILE A 28 17.38 3.39 -27.03
C ILE A 28 16.88 2.57 -25.84
N ILE A 29 17.69 2.49 -24.78
CA ILE A 29 17.34 1.83 -23.51
C ILE A 29 16.06 2.45 -22.93
N THR A 30 16.03 3.77 -22.76
CA THR A 30 14.86 4.48 -22.21
C THR A 30 13.60 4.23 -23.05
N ILE A 31 13.67 4.22 -24.38
CA ILE A 31 12.50 3.96 -25.24
C ILE A 31 11.95 2.54 -25.03
N ILE A 32 12.84 1.54 -24.97
CA ILE A 32 12.43 0.15 -24.73
C ILE A 32 11.81 -0.01 -23.34
N TYR A 33 12.40 0.60 -22.32
CA TYR A 33 11.88 0.54 -20.95
C TYR A 33 10.59 1.37 -20.78
N MET A 34 10.42 2.48 -21.48
CA MET A 34 9.19 3.27 -21.39
C MET A 34 7.96 2.52 -21.91
N ALA A 35 8.15 1.58 -22.83
CA ALA A 35 7.09 0.68 -23.29
C ALA A 35 6.69 -0.37 -22.22
N ARG A 36 7.54 -0.62 -21.22
CA ARG A 36 7.30 -1.56 -20.12
C ARG A 36 7.27 -0.82 -18.78
N LEU A 37 6.08 -0.47 -18.32
CA LEU A 37 5.81 0.30 -17.08
C LEU A 37 6.31 -0.34 -15.77
N ASP A 38 6.85 -1.56 -15.82
CA ASP A 38 7.30 -2.31 -14.65
C ASP A 38 8.57 -1.74 -13.99
N TYR A 39 9.29 -0.83 -14.65
CA TYR A 39 10.56 -0.28 -14.14
C TYR A 39 10.62 1.24 -14.22
N SER A 40 10.84 1.92 -13.09
CA SER A 40 11.10 3.36 -13.11
C SER A 40 12.56 3.61 -13.51
N PRO A 41 12.82 4.34 -14.62
CA PRO A 41 14.18 4.73 -14.99
C PRO A 41 14.77 5.79 -14.05
N LEU A 42 13.94 6.39 -13.19
CA LEU A 42 14.34 7.32 -12.16
C LEU A 42 14.77 6.54 -10.91
N GLY A 43 15.88 6.95 -10.28
CA GLY A 43 16.33 6.34 -9.03
C GLY A 43 15.28 6.46 -7.91
N ARG A 44 15.42 5.63 -6.87
CA ARG A 44 14.41 5.43 -5.79
C ARG A 44 13.78 6.69 -5.19
N GLN A 45 14.52 7.79 -5.12
CA GLN A 45 14.02 9.06 -4.55
C GLN A 45 13.14 9.87 -5.53
N LEU A 46 13.18 9.55 -6.82
CA LEU A 46 12.50 10.27 -7.89
C LEU A 46 11.39 9.43 -8.55
N GLU A 47 11.13 8.22 -8.07
CA GLU A 47 10.07 7.32 -8.59
C GLU A 47 8.69 8.00 -8.62
N TYR A 48 8.37 8.85 -7.63
CA TYR A 48 7.09 9.57 -7.57
C TYR A 48 6.94 10.63 -8.67
N ARG A 49 8.04 11.10 -9.27
CA ARG A 49 7.99 12.05 -10.38
C ARG A 49 7.68 11.38 -11.72
N ASP A 50 7.76 10.06 -11.78
CA ASP A 50 7.36 9.28 -12.94
C ASP A 50 5.87 8.95 -12.89
N ALA A 51 5.09 9.61 -13.74
CA ALA A 51 3.65 9.39 -13.83
C ALA A 51 3.30 7.98 -14.31
N GLY A 52 4.13 7.37 -15.16
CA GLY A 52 3.91 6.03 -15.68
C GLY A 52 4.01 4.98 -14.59
N PHE A 53 5.13 4.99 -13.87
CA PHE A 53 5.35 4.10 -12.73
C PHE A 53 4.31 4.31 -11.62
N CYS A 54 3.93 5.55 -11.31
CA CYS A 54 2.91 5.84 -10.31
C CYS A 54 1.52 5.29 -10.71
N ALA A 55 1.14 5.39 -12.00
CA ALA A 55 -0.11 4.82 -12.49
C ALA A 55 -0.11 3.29 -12.40
N TYR A 56 1.00 2.64 -12.73
CA TYR A 56 1.19 1.20 -12.60
C TYR A 56 1.10 0.72 -11.14
N LEU A 57 1.77 1.42 -10.22
CA LEU A 57 1.69 1.10 -8.78
C LEU A 57 0.26 1.24 -8.25
N GLY A 58 -0.45 2.30 -8.68
CA GLY A 58 -1.86 2.49 -8.38
C GLY A 58 -2.73 1.36 -8.91
N PHE A 59 -2.47 0.92 -10.15
CA PHE A 59 -3.16 -0.21 -10.78
C PHE A 59 -2.96 -1.51 -9.99
N ILE A 60 -1.72 -1.91 -9.68
CA ILE A 60 -1.47 -3.12 -8.89
C ILE A 60 -2.17 -3.05 -7.54
N LYS A 61 -2.10 -1.90 -6.86
CA LYS A 61 -2.73 -1.73 -5.56
C LYS A 61 -4.24 -1.87 -5.64
N MET A 62 -4.86 -1.29 -6.67
CA MET A 62 -6.28 -1.44 -6.92
C MET A 62 -6.64 -2.88 -7.25
N GLU A 63 -5.87 -3.56 -8.09
CA GLU A 63 -6.09 -4.97 -8.42
C GLU A 63 -5.95 -5.89 -7.21
N ALA A 64 -4.94 -5.66 -6.36
CA ALA A 64 -4.71 -6.45 -5.15
C ALA A 64 -5.86 -6.31 -4.14
N ILE A 65 -6.43 -5.12 -4.03
CA ILE A 65 -7.59 -4.87 -3.16
C ILE A 65 -8.86 -5.48 -3.77
N HIS A 66 -9.07 -5.30 -5.07
CA HIS A 66 -10.30 -5.72 -5.75
C HIS A 66 -10.36 -7.24 -6.01
N ARG A 67 -9.23 -7.87 -6.36
CA ARG A 67 -9.11 -9.30 -6.67
C ARG A 67 -8.38 -10.06 -5.56
N ASN A 68 -8.67 -9.73 -4.30
CA ASN A 68 -8.11 -10.50 -3.20
C ASN A 68 -8.76 -11.90 -3.15
N PRO A 69 -8.01 -13.00 -3.40
CA PRO A 69 -8.57 -14.35 -3.45
C PRO A 69 -9.14 -14.79 -2.10
N ILE A 70 -8.62 -14.26 -0.99
CA ILE A 70 -9.10 -14.55 0.37
C ILE A 70 -10.48 -13.94 0.57
N MET A 71 -10.71 -12.72 0.09
CA MET A 71 -12.02 -12.06 0.19
C MET A 71 -13.07 -12.79 -0.64
N LEU A 72 -12.72 -13.22 -1.86
CA LEU A 72 -13.58 -14.01 -2.74
C LEU A 72 -13.90 -15.40 -2.17
N ALA A 73 -12.91 -16.06 -1.57
CA ALA A 73 -13.13 -17.33 -0.86
C ALA A 73 -14.02 -17.13 0.37
N PHE A 74 -13.80 -16.05 1.13
CA PHE A 74 -14.60 -15.73 2.31
C PHE A 74 -16.06 -15.43 1.94
N SER A 75 -16.32 -14.64 0.91
CA SER A 75 -17.68 -14.31 0.46
C SER A 75 -18.42 -15.54 -0.08
N SER A 76 -17.73 -16.43 -0.82
CA SER A 76 -18.33 -17.68 -1.29
C SER A 76 -18.69 -18.62 -0.14
N ILE A 77 -17.81 -18.76 0.87
CA ILE A 77 -18.10 -19.53 2.10
C ILE A 77 -19.30 -18.93 2.84
N LEU A 78 -19.37 -17.61 2.97
CA LEU A 78 -20.51 -16.93 3.61
C LEU A 78 -21.83 -17.18 2.88
N LEU A 79 -21.84 -17.10 1.54
CA LEU A 79 -23.03 -17.37 0.72
C LEU A 79 -23.51 -18.81 0.92
N VAL A 80 -22.61 -19.79 0.82
CA VAL A 80 -22.94 -21.20 1.08
C VAL A 80 -23.53 -21.37 2.48
N HIS A 81 -22.94 -20.71 3.48
CA HIS A 81 -23.43 -20.79 4.86
C HIS A 81 -24.80 -20.12 5.07
N GLN A 82 -25.13 -19.07 4.30
CA GLN A 82 -26.45 -18.44 4.33
C GLN A 82 -27.54 -19.35 3.75
N HIS A 83 -27.26 -20.03 2.64
CA HIS A 83 -28.20 -20.96 2.01
C HIS A 83 -28.38 -22.24 2.84
N THR A 84 -27.35 -22.66 3.58
CA THR A 84 -27.41 -23.86 4.42
C THR A 84 -27.97 -23.50 5.80
N LYS A 85 -29.26 -23.73 6.08
CA LYS A 85 -29.88 -23.50 7.40
C LYS A 85 -29.25 -24.40 8.48
N GLN A 86 -28.13 -23.99 9.07
CA GLN A 86 -27.51 -24.73 10.18
C GLN A 86 -28.18 -24.44 11.54
N ASN A 87 -28.23 -25.46 12.39
CA ASN A 87 -28.69 -25.37 13.78
C ASN A 87 -27.84 -24.37 14.59
N LYS A 88 -28.42 -23.18 14.83
CA LYS A 88 -27.75 -22.01 15.42
C LYS A 88 -27.23 -22.21 16.86
N SER A 89 -27.82 -23.13 17.63
CA SER A 89 -27.47 -23.37 19.04
C SER A 89 -26.08 -24.05 19.19
N SER A 90 -25.91 -25.21 18.56
CA SER A 90 -24.67 -26.01 18.64
C SER A 90 -23.49 -25.35 17.92
N ALA A 91 -23.76 -24.57 16.87
CA ALA A 91 -22.73 -23.84 16.12
C ALA A 91 -22.05 -22.72 16.94
N LYS A 92 -22.80 -22.00 17.79
CA LYS A 92 -22.26 -20.91 18.62
C LYS A 92 -21.22 -21.40 19.63
N VAL A 93 -21.48 -22.55 20.27
CA VAL A 93 -20.56 -23.15 21.24
C VAL A 93 -19.27 -23.57 20.53
N ARG A 94 -19.37 -24.24 19.37
CA ARG A 94 -18.20 -24.60 18.55
C ARG A 94 -17.38 -23.39 18.10
N GLN A 95 -18.01 -22.30 17.70
CA GLN A 95 -17.32 -21.06 17.31
C GLN A 95 -16.55 -20.44 18.49
N LYS A 96 -17.14 -20.43 19.69
CA LYS A 96 -16.45 -19.95 20.90
C LYS A 96 -15.22 -20.80 21.24
N TRP A 97 -15.35 -22.12 21.17
CA TRP A 97 -14.21 -23.03 21.41
C TRP A 97 -13.11 -22.88 20.36
N ARG A 98 -13.46 -22.80 19.06
CA ARG A 98 -12.49 -22.54 17.98
C ARG A 98 -11.74 -21.22 18.19
N LEU A 99 -12.45 -20.18 18.62
CA LEU A 99 -11.83 -18.89 18.93
C LEU A 99 -10.89 -18.97 20.13
N ALA A 100 -11.26 -19.70 21.19
CA ALA A 100 -10.40 -19.90 22.35
C ALA A 100 -9.09 -20.61 21.96
N ILE A 101 -9.19 -21.69 21.17
CA ILE A 101 -8.03 -22.43 20.68
C ILE A 101 -7.13 -21.53 19.82
N LEU A 102 -7.71 -20.75 18.90
CA LEU A 102 -6.97 -19.80 18.06
C LEU A 102 -6.19 -18.78 18.91
N LEU A 103 -6.82 -18.23 19.96
CA LEU A 103 -6.22 -17.21 20.82
C LEU A 103 -5.10 -17.78 21.71
N ILE A 104 -5.22 -19.03 22.15
CA ILE A 104 -4.16 -19.71 22.91
C ILE A 104 -2.90 -19.88 22.05
N HIS A 105 -3.07 -20.23 20.78
CA HIS A 105 -1.94 -20.44 19.86
C HIS A 105 -1.37 -19.13 19.29
N ASN A 106 -2.12 -18.02 19.35
CA ASN A 106 -1.74 -16.74 18.74
C ASN A 106 -1.96 -15.57 19.71
N PRO A 107 -1.05 -15.34 20.68
CA PRO A 107 -1.25 -14.34 21.73
C PRO A 107 -1.29 -12.90 21.22
N SER A 108 -0.64 -12.59 20.08
CA SER A 108 -0.67 -11.26 19.45
C SER A 108 -2.08 -10.83 19.04
N LEU A 109 -2.94 -11.78 18.64
CA LEU A 109 -4.32 -11.51 18.26
C LEU A 109 -5.19 -11.11 19.45
N ILE A 110 -4.80 -11.47 20.69
CA ILE A 110 -5.52 -11.04 21.90
C ILE A 110 -5.41 -9.53 22.06
N ILE A 111 -4.21 -8.98 21.88
CA ILE A 111 -3.94 -7.55 22.02
C ILE A 111 -4.69 -6.78 20.94
N LEU A 112 -4.58 -7.23 19.68
CA LEU A 112 -5.28 -6.61 18.56
C LEU A 112 -6.80 -6.64 18.75
N ARG A 113 -7.35 -7.78 19.18
CA ARG A 113 -8.80 -7.92 19.43
C ARG A 113 -9.27 -6.97 20.53
N LYS A 114 -8.52 -6.86 21.64
CA LYS A 114 -8.82 -5.91 22.72
C LYS A 114 -8.79 -4.46 22.20
N ALA A 115 -7.78 -4.10 21.41
CA ALA A 115 -7.67 -2.76 20.82
C ALA A 115 -8.87 -2.42 19.92
N VAL A 116 -9.28 -3.36 19.04
CA VAL A 116 -10.45 -3.19 18.16
C VAL A 116 -11.76 -3.07 18.95
N LEU A 117 -11.94 -3.88 20.00
CA LEU A 117 -13.12 -3.81 20.87
C LEU A 117 -13.21 -2.46 21.59
N THR A 118 -12.10 -1.96 22.13
CA THR A 118 -12.04 -0.65 22.78
C THR A 118 -12.37 0.47 21.80
N ARG A 119 -11.80 0.43 20.58
CA ARG A 119 -12.10 1.39 19.50
C ARG A 119 -13.59 1.38 19.14
N ASN A 120 -14.19 0.21 18.92
CA ASN A 120 -15.61 0.12 18.56
C ASN A 120 -16.53 0.60 19.69
N LYS A 121 -16.19 0.33 20.96
CA LYS A 121 -16.94 0.83 22.11
C LYS A 121 -16.87 2.36 22.22
N GLY A 122 -15.70 2.95 21.96
CA GLY A 122 -15.51 4.40 21.89
C GLY A 122 -16.31 5.03 20.75
N ASN A 123 -16.26 4.46 19.55
CA ASN A 123 -17.04 4.93 18.40
C ASN A 123 -18.56 4.83 18.66
N LEU A 124 -19.02 3.76 19.31
CA LEU A 124 -20.43 3.59 19.67
C LEU A 124 -20.88 4.65 20.69
N ALA A 125 -20.04 4.94 21.68
CA ALA A 125 -20.30 6.03 22.63
C ALA A 125 -20.34 7.39 21.93
N LEU A 126 -19.43 7.65 20.98
CA LEU A 126 -19.40 8.86 20.16
C LEU A 126 -20.68 9.01 19.33
N LEU A 127 -21.09 7.96 18.62
CA LEU A 127 -22.34 7.94 17.86
C LEU A 127 -23.56 8.17 18.76
N GLN A 128 -23.52 7.68 20.00
CA GLN A 128 -24.59 7.89 20.96
C GLN A 128 -24.62 9.34 21.46
N THR A 129 -23.46 9.98 21.67
CA THR A 129 -23.38 11.42 21.98
C THR A 129 -23.85 12.31 20.83
N MET A 130 -23.52 11.96 19.58
CA MET A 130 -24.01 12.64 18.36
C MET A 130 -25.52 12.48 18.17
N LYS A 131 -26.09 11.35 18.59
CA LYS A 131 -27.53 11.09 18.48
C LYS A 131 -28.34 11.78 19.57
N THR A 132 -27.74 12.06 20.73
CA THR A 132 -28.38 12.82 21.83
C THR A 132 -28.31 14.33 21.65
N SER A 133 -27.33 14.84 20.88
CA SER A 133 -27.31 16.23 20.41
C SER A 133 -28.16 16.34 19.14
N GLY A 134 -29.46 16.62 19.30
CA GLY A 134 -30.33 16.92 18.16
C GLY A 134 -29.74 18.02 17.29
N PHE A 135 -29.79 17.80 15.97
CA PHE A 135 -29.74 18.78 14.88
C PHE A 135 -29.51 20.25 15.27
N GLU A 136 -28.26 20.71 15.26
CA GLU A 136 -27.96 22.09 14.91
C GLU A 136 -27.00 22.11 13.71
N HIS A 137 -27.53 22.62 12.61
CA HIS A 137 -26.86 22.95 11.38
C HIS A 137 -25.84 24.07 11.63
N SER A 138 -24.61 23.73 11.98
CA SER A 138 -23.41 24.53 11.71
C SER A 138 -22.22 23.83 12.36
N THR A 139 -21.30 23.26 11.59
CA THR A 139 -19.88 23.29 11.96
C THR A 139 -19.00 22.80 10.82
N ASN A 140 -18.46 23.81 10.12
CA ASN A 140 -17.09 23.88 9.60
C ASN A 140 -16.53 22.68 8.81
N GLU A 141 -16.21 22.95 7.54
CA GLU A 141 -15.28 22.20 6.68
C GLU A 141 -14.01 21.69 7.40
N ASN A 142 -13.60 22.36 8.48
CA ASN A 142 -12.44 21.98 9.27
C ASN A 142 -12.57 20.61 9.95
N SER A 143 -13.78 20.18 10.30
CA SER A 143 -14.02 18.86 10.91
C SER A 143 -13.92 17.72 9.87
N LEU A 144 -14.31 18.00 8.63
CA LEU A 144 -14.24 17.06 7.51
C LEU A 144 -12.79 16.91 7.00
N LYS A 145 -12.00 18.00 7.04
CA LYS A 145 -10.54 17.95 6.88
C LYS A 145 -9.86 17.13 7.96
N ALA A 146 -10.27 17.23 9.22
CA ALA A 146 -9.70 16.43 10.31
C ALA A 146 -10.00 14.93 10.16
N MET A 147 -11.19 14.58 9.63
CA MET A 147 -11.59 13.19 9.38
C MET A 147 -10.82 12.57 8.19
N LEU A 148 -10.68 13.29 7.08
CA LEU A 148 -9.84 12.85 5.95
C LEU A 148 -8.35 12.77 6.32
N HIS A 149 -7.86 13.69 7.16
CA HIS A 149 -6.47 13.65 7.63
C HIS A 149 -6.21 12.45 8.56
N CYS A 150 -7.20 12.02 9.35
CA CYS A 150 -7.08 10.85 10.21
C CYS A 150 -7.08 9.53 9.41
N GLU A 151 -7.85 9.47 8.32
CA GLU A 151 -7.86 8.31 7.41
C GLU A 151 -6.60 8.24 6.53
N TYR A 152 -6.03 9.40 6.14
CA TYR A 152 -4.76 9.49 5.44
C TYR A 152 -3.56 9.09 6.33
N ILE A 153 -3.57 9.47 7.61
CA ILE A 153 -2.53 9.08 8.58
C ILE A 153 -2.61 7.57 8.89
N GLY A 154 -3.80 6.98 8.97
CA GLY A 154 -3.97 5.55 9.24
C GLY A 154 -3.37 4.63 8.17
N HIS A 155 -3.32 5.08 6.91
CA HIS A 155 -2.77 4.29 5.81
C HIS A 155 -1.24 4.44 5.65
N GLY A 156 -0.66 5.55 6.16
CA GLY A 156 0.80 5.78 6.17
C GLY A 156 1.57 5.02 7.27
N TYR A 157 0.90 4.64 8.37
CA TYR A 157 1.54 3.89 9.46
C TYR A 157 1.72 2.39 9.18
N ILE A 158 0.96 1.82 8.24
CA ILE A 158 1.10 0.39 7.87
C ILE A 158 2.29 0.19 6.92
N THR A 159 2.70 1.22 6.17
CA THR A 159 3.84 1.11 5.25
C THR A 159 5.18 1.46 5.89
N SER A 160 5.22 2.29 6.94
CA SER A 160 6.48 2.71 7.57
C SER A 160 7.08 1.66 8.52
N ASN A 161 6.26 0.87 9.21
CA ASN A 161 6.78 -0.12 10.18
C ASN A 161 7.29 -1.43 9.53
N ASN A 162 7.06 -1.62 8.22
CA ASN A 162 7.56 -2.81 7.50
C ASN A 162 8.75 -2.50 6.58
N SER A 163 9.03 -1.23 6.27
CA SER A 163 10.24 -0.84 5.53
C SER A 163 11.51 -0.93 6.38
N ASP A 164 11.41 -0.77 7.70
CA ASP A 164 12.58 -0.73 8.59
C ASP A 164 13.08 -2.13 8.99
N ASN A 165 12.23 -3.17 8.83
CA ASN A 165 12.61 -4.57 9.10
C ASN A 165 13.04 -5.36 7.85
N ILE A 166 12.85 -4.81 6.65
CA ILE A 166 13.29 -5.46 5.41
C ILE A 166 14.69 -4.94 4.97
N PHE A 167 15.06 -3.70 5.32
CA PHE A 167 16.38 -3.13 5.01
C PHE A 167 17.51 -3.48 5.99
N SER A 168 17.22 -4.20 7.09
CA SER A 168 18.25 -4.69 8.03
C SER A 168 18.68 -6.14 7.77
N LYS A 169 18.13 -6.78 6.73
CA LYS A 169 18.38 -8.21 6.43
C LYS A 169 18.67 -8.52 4.96
N LEU A 170 18.97 -7.50 4.16
CA LEU A 170 19.51 -7.57 2.80
C LEU A 170 20.62 -6.53 2.69
#